data_AF-A0A540NPC1-F1
#
_entry.id   AF-A0A540NPC1-F1
#
_cell.length_a   1.000
_cell.length_b   1.000
_cell.length_c   1.000
_cell.angle_alpha   90.00
_cell.angle_beta   90.00
_cell.angle_gamma   90.00
#
_symmetry.space_group_name_H-M   'P 1'
#
loop_
_entity.id
_entity.type
_entity.pdbx_description
1 polymer ?
#
loop_
_entity_poly.entity_id
_entity_poly.type
_entity_poly.pdbx_seq_one_letter_code
_entity_poly.pdbx_strand_id
1 'polypeptide(L)'
;MGSAIVGRAVLRAYQQAISNASKNGVANEAVKNIRRASKIMAEPEARQVLGVTERASWEEILQRYDSLFERNAKNGSFYLQSKVHRAKEVLEGAYAKKAQRTPDA
;
A
#
# COMPACT_ATOMS: atom_id res chain seq x y z
N MET A 1 -14.51 16.85 49.02
CA MET A 1 -13.79 17.74 48.07
C MET A 1 -12.84 16.89 47.25
N GLY A 2 -13.29 16.32 46.14
CA GLY A 2 -12.49 15.37 45.36
C GLY A 2 -13.37 14.59 44.40
N SER A 3 -13.20 14.85 43.11
CA SER A 3 -13.60 13.99 41.96
C SER A 3 -13.60 14.77 40.63
N ALA A 4 -13.79 16.10 40.66
CA ALA A 4 -13.95 16.90 39.43
C ALA A 4 -12.65 17.36 38.74
N ILE A 5 -11.47 17.15 39.34
CA ILE A 5 -10.20 17.69 38.84
C ILE A 5 -9.51 16.76 37.83
N VAL A 6 -9.78 15.45 37.91
CA VAL A 6 -9.12 14.45 37.04
C VAL A 6 -9.61 14.56 35.59
N GLY A 7 -10.89 14.87 35.35
CA GLY A 7 -11.45 14.95 34.00
C GLY A 7 -10.91 16.13 33.16
N ARG A 8 -10.68 17.30 33.76
CA ARG A 8 -10.13 18.48 33.05
C ARG A 8 -8.65 18.32 32.70
N ALA A 9 -7.88 17.60 33.52
CA ALA A 9 -6.46 17.35 33.25
C ALA A 9 -6.27 16.40 32.06
N VAL A 10 -7.12 15.36 31.92
CA VAL A 10 -7.09 14.42 30.79
C VAL A 10 -7.43 15.12 29.47
N LEU A 11 -8.46 15.98 29.46
CA LEU A 11 -8.83 16.76 28.27
C LEU A 11 -7.73 17.74 27.86
N ARG A 12 -7.07 18.40 28.83
CA ARG A 12 -5.93 19.29 28.54
C ARG A 12 -4.72 18.52 28.05
N ALA A 13 -4.42 17.35 28.62
CA ALA A 13 -3.35 16.48 28.14
C ALA A 13 -3.62 15.98 26.71
N TYR A 14 -4.87 15.66 26.36
CA TYR A 14 -5.27 15.27 25.01
C TYR A 14 -5.12 16.42 24.01
N GLN A 15 -5.61 17.61 24.35
CA GLN A 15 -5.48 18.81 23.50
C GLN A 15 -4.00 19.21 23.32
N GLN A 16 -3.20 19.07 24.36
CA GLN A 16 -1.78 19.35 24.35
C GLN A 16 -0.99 18.26 23.59
N ALA A 17 -1.42 17.00 23.61
CA ALA A 17 -0.87 15.93 22.78
C ALA A 17 -1.14 16.18 21.28
N ILE A 18 -2.35 16.63 20.91
CA ILE A 18 -2.68 17.01 19.52
C ILE A 18 -1.84 18.21 19.06
N SER A 19 -1.69 19.23 19.91
CA SER A 19 -0.89 20.41 19.58
C SER A 19 0.61 20.11 19.51
N ASN A 20 1.09 19.17 20.34
CA ASN A 20 2.47 18.70 20.31
C ASN A 20 2.74 17.78 19.11
N ALA A 21 1.77 16.97 18.67
CA ALA A 21 1.90 16.15 17.46
C ALA A 21 2.06 17.01 16.19
N SER A 22 1.43 18.19 16.16
CA SER A 22 1.60 19.16 15.07
C SER A 22 2.93 19.93 15.15
N LYS A 23 3.58 20.03 16.32
CA LYS A 23 4.84 20.78 16.51
C LYS A 23 6.11 19.91 16.54
N ASN A 24 6.03 18.62 16.91
CA ASN A 24 7.19 17.77 17.22
C ASN A 24 7.62 16.78 16.11
N GLY A 25 7.23 17.01 14.84
CA GLY A 25 7.67 16.16 13.73
C GLY A 25 6.94 14.82 13.59
N VAL A 26 5.87 14.57 14.36
CA VAL A 26 4.96 13.42 14.14
C VAL A 26 4.23 13.56 12.80
N ALA A 27 3.96 14.79 12.36
CA ALA A 27 3.53 15.05 10.99
C ALA A 27 4.52 14.50 9.95
N ASN A 28 5.83 14.53 10.23
CA ASN A 28 6.85 13.99 9.33
C ASN A 28 6.90 12.46 9.36
N GLU A 29 6.66 11.82 10.51
CA GLU A 29 6.47 10.36 10.65
C GLU A 29 5.19 9.88 9.95
N ALA A 30 4.07 10.57 10.14
CA ALA A 30 2.81 10.30 9.45
C ALA A 30 2.96 10.55 7.95
N VAL A 31 3.57 11.65 7.51
CA VAL A 31 3.89 11.91 6.10
C VAL A 31 4.92 10.92 5.57
N LYS A 32 5.88 10.43 6.36
CA LYS A 32 6.81 9.35 5.96
C LYS A 32 6.10 8.01 5.85
N ASN A 33 5.13 7.70 6.71
CA ASN A 33 4.31 6.50 6.63
C ASN A 33 3.32 6.58 5.46
N ILE A 34 2.75 7.75 5.19
CA ILE A 34 1.96 8.03 3.98
C ILE A 34 2.86 7.99 2.73
N ARG A 35 4.11 8.47 2.80
CA ARG A 35 5.11 8.37 1.71
C ARG A 35 5.60 6.94 1.49
N ARG A 36 5.73 6.14 2.54
CA ARG A 36 5.98 4.69 2.48
C ARG A 36 4.76 3.95 1.92
N ALA A 37 3.55 4.38 2.27
CA ALA A 37 2.32 3.88 1.68
C ALA A 37 2.15 4.30 0.21
N SER A 38 2.67 5.46 -0.20
CA SER A 38 2.76 5.86 -1.62
C SER A 38 3.97 5.28 -2.35
N LYS A 39 4.82 4.50 -1.66
CA LYS A 39 5.76 3.55 -2.29
C LYS A 39 5.06 2.24 -2.69
N ILE A 40 3.78 2.08 -2.37
CA ILE A 40 2.96 0.96 -2.83
C ILE A 40 2.52 1.31 -4.26
N MET A 41 2.99 0.51 -5.21
CA MET A 41 2.59 0.56 -6.62
C MET A 41 1.06 0.50 -6.72
N ALA A 42 0.47 1.39 -7.52
CA ALA A 42 -0.98 1.40 -7.76
C ALA A 42 -1.38 0.29 -8.76
N GLU A 43 -2.62 -0.20 -8.70
CA GLU A 43 -3.10 -1.24 -9.63
C GLU A 43 -2.92 -0.85 -11.12
N PRO A 44 -3.20 0.40 -11.56
CA PRO A 44 -2.95 0.79 -12.94
C PRO A 44 -1.47 0.75 -13.33
N GLU A 45 -0.57 1.14 -12.42
CA GLU A 45 0.89 1.04 -12.64
C GLU A 45 1.31 -0.44 -12.75
N ALA A 46 0.78 -1.31 -11.90
CA ALA A 46 1.06 -2.74 -11.94
C ALA A 46 0.64 -3.37 -13.28
N ARG A 47 -0.53 -2.99 -13.80
CA ARG A 47 -0.98 -3.43 -15.13
C ARG A 47 -0.06 -2.95 -16.24
N GLN A 48 0.39 -1.70 -16.18
CA GLN A 48 1.34 -1.15 -17.13
C GLN A 48 2.69 -1.87 -17.08
N VAL A 49 3.21 -2.15 -15.88
CA VAL A 49 4.48 -2.90 -15.68
C VAL A 49 4.42 -4.29 -16.31
N LEU A 50 3.28 -4.99 -16.20
CA LEU A 50 3.10 -6.31 -16.83
C LEU A 50 2.60 -6.25 -18.28
N GLY A 51 2.27 -5.06 -18.79
CA GLY A 51 1.72 -4.88 -20.14
C GLY A 51 0.37 -5.56 -20.36
N VAL A 52 -0.49 -5.56 -19.33
CA VAL A 52 -1.82 -6.21 -19.36
C VAL A 52 -2.94 -5.17 -19.33
N THR A 53 -4.07 -5.51 -19.94
CA THR A 53 -5.27 -4.65 -19.94
C THR A 53 -6.06 -4.81 -18.64
N GLU A 54 -7.07 -3.95 -18.42
CA GLU A 54 -7.97 -4.07 -17.26
C GLU A 54 -8.80 -5.36 -17.23
N ARG A 55 -9.03 -5.94 -18.42
CA ARG A 55 -9.85 -7.15 -18.62
C ARG A 55 -9.03 -8.44 -18.66
N ALA A 56 -7.71 -8.35 -18.54
CA ALA A 56 -6.84 -9.51 -18.54
C ALA A 56 -7.25 -10.50 -17.43
N SER A 57 -7.31 -11.77 -17.81
CA SER A 57 -7.51 -12.89 -16.90
C SER A 57 -6.31 -13.07 -15.96
N TRP A 58 -6.52 -13.81 -14.87
CA TRP A 58 -5.42 -14.12 -13.94
C TRP A 58 -4.32 -14.96 -14.61
N GLU A 59 -4.70 -15.87 -15.50
CA GLU A 59 -3.78 -16.70 -16.28
C GLU A 59 -2.89 -15.85 -17.19
N GLU A 60 -3.47 -14.88 -17.91
CA GLU A 60 -2.70 -13.95 -18.75
C GLU A 60 -1.72 -13.10 -17.92
N ILE A 61 -2.13 -12.67 -16.72
CA ILE A 61 -1.26 -11.92 -15.80
C ILE A 61 -0.07 -12.78 -15.37
N LEU A 62 -0.30 -14.03 -14.99
CA LEU A 62 0.78 -14.96 -14.58
C LEU A 62 1.73 -15.25 -15.75
N GLN A 63 1.20 -15.51 -16.94
CA GLN A 63 2.02 -15.77 -18.13
C GLN A 63 2.93 -14.57 -18.46
N ARG A 64 2.39 -13.34 -18.37
CA ARG A 64 3.17 -12.12 -18.59
C ARG A 64 4.21 -11.92 -17.50
N TYR A 65 3.85 -12.15 -16.24
CA TYR A 65 4.77 -12.09 -15.11
C TYR A 65 5.95 -13.05 -15.29
N ASP A 66 5.69 -14.34 -15.56
CA ASP A 66 6.74 -15.35 -15.68
C ASP A 66 7.72 -15.01 -16.81
N SER A 67 7.20 -14.64 -17.99
CA SER A 67 8.02 -14.24 -19.13
C SER A 67 8.91 -13.03 -18.82
N LEU A 68 8.35 -11.98 -18.20
CA LEU A 68 9.11 -10.79 -17.82
C LEU A 68 10.13 -11.07 -16.70
N PHE A 69 9.75 -11.89 -15.72
CA PHE A 69 10.61 -12.24 -14.59
C PHE A 69 11.82 -13.05 -15.05
N GLU A 70 11.62 -14.07 -15.88
CA GLU A 70 12.72 -14.87 -16.45
C GLU A 70 13.65 -14.03 -17.33
N ARG A 71 13.08 -13.17 -18.20
CA ARG A 71 13.88 -12.30 -19.07
C ARG A 71 14.72 -11.32 -18.25
N ASN A 72 14.14 -10.74 -17.20
CA ASN A 72 14.85 -9.81 -16.31
C ASN A 72 15.86 -10.51 -15.41
N ALA A 73 15.64 -11.78 -15.04
CA ALA A 73 16.63 -12.56 -14.29
C ALA A 73 17.91 -12.82 -15.12
N LYS A 74 17.76 -13.00 -16.44
CA LYS A 74 18.89 -13.24 -17.35
C LYS A 74 19.61 -11.96 -17.76
N ASN A 75 18.86 -10.95 -18.17
CA ASN A 75 19.40 -9.76 -18.86
C ASN A 75 18.92 -8.42 -18.26
N GLY A 76 18.18 -8.45 -17.15
CA GLY A 76 17.65 -7.26 -16.50
C GLY A 76 18.47 -6.83 -15.29
N SER A 77 17.90 -5.92 -14.51
CA SER A 77 18.45 -5.53 -13.22
C SER A 77 17.55 -5.99 -12.08
N PHE A 78 18.13 -6.11 -10.89
CA PHE A 78 17.38 -6.40 -9.67
C PHE A 78 16.21 -5.42 -9.45
N TYR A 79 16.38 -4.15 -9.83
CA TYR A 79 15.32 -3.15 -9.75
C TYR A 79 14.13 -3.48 -10.67
N LEU A 80 14.40 -3.82 -11.94
CA LEU A 80 13.36 -4.18 -12.89
C LEU A 80 12.64 -5.47 -12.47
N GLN A 81 13.39 -6.47 -12.01
CA GLN A 81 12.82 -7.70 -11.48
C GLN A 81 11.95 -7.43 -10.25
N SER A 82 12.41 -6.58 -9.33
CA SER A 82 11.64 -6.17 -8.15
C SER A 82 10.34 -5.43 -8.53
N LYS A 83 10.36 -4.62 -9.60
CA LYS A 83 9.16 -3.94 -10.12
C LYS A 83 8.15 -4.93 -10.70
N VAL A 84 8.61 -5.90 -11.49
CA VAL A 84 7.75 -6.98 -12.03
C VAL A 84 7.15 -7.82 -10.91
N HIS A 85 7.95 -8.19 -9.90
CA HIS A 85 7.46 -8.90 -8.72
C HIS A 85 6.41 -8.10 -7.96
N ARG A 86 6.68 -6.81 -7.70
CA ARG A 86 5.73 -5.95 -6.99
C ARG A 86 4.42 -5.78 -7.74
N ALA A 87 4.46 -5.72 -9.08
CA ALA A 87 3.26 -5.63 -9.90
C ALA A 87 2.36 -6.86 -9.74
N LYS A 88 2.95 -8.06 -9.68
CA LYS A 88 2.20 -9.30 -9.40
C LYS A 88 1.51 -9.23 -8.03
N GLU A 89 2.23 -8.89 -6.97
CA GLU A 89 1.66 -8.82 -5.60
C GLU A 89 0.46 -7.87 -5.52
N VAL A 90 0.55 -6.71 -6.19
CA VAL A 90 -0.54 -5.72 -6.24
C VAL A 90 -1.78 -6.29 -6.93
N LEU A 91 -1.59 -6.95 -8.08
CA LEU A 91 -2.70 -7.55 -8.83
C LEU A 91 -3.30 -8.76 -8.14
N GLU A 92 -2.48 -9.55 -7.43
CA GLU A 92 -2.94 -10.67 -6.58
C GLU A 92 -3.87 -10.16 -5.47
N GLY A 93 -3.44 -9.11 -4.77
CA GLY A 93 -4.27 -8.46 -3.75
C GLY A 93 -5.58 -7.89 -4.32
N ALA A 94 -5.55 -7.32 -5.53
CA ALA A 94 -6.74 -6.83 -6.21
C ALA A 94 -7.68 -7.98 -6.62
N TYR A 95 -7.14 -9.09 -7.12
CA TYR A 95 -7.89 -10.28 -7.52
C TYR A 95 -8.57 -10.94 -6.30
N ALA A 96 -7.83 -11.14 -5.20
CA ALA A 96 -8.37 -11.69 -3.96
C ALA A 96 -9.50 -10.83 -3.39
N LYS A 97 -9.37 -9.49 -3.42
CA LYS A 97 -10.45 -8.57 -3.02
C LYS A 97 -11.69 -8.67 -3.90
N LYS A 98 -11.54 -8.93 -5.20
CA LYS A 98 -12.68 -9.14 -6.12
C LYS A 98 -13.40 -10.45 -5.81
N ALA A 99 -12.66 -11.53 -5.56
CA ALA A 99 -13.22 -12.82 -5.16
C ALA A 99 -13.98 -12.74 -3.83
N GLN A 100 -13.49 -11.96 -2.86
CA GLN A 100 -14.16 -11.75 -1.57
C GLN A 100 -15.41 -10.85 -1.63
N ARG A 101 -15.63 -10.11 -2.74
CA ARG A 101 -16.85 -9.32 -2.97
C ARG A 101 -17.95 -10.10 -3.69
N THR A 102 -17.64 -11.29 -4.18
CA THR A 102 -18.60 -12.20 -4.82
C THR A 102 -19.35 -13.22 -3.92
N PRO A 103 -19.41 -13.15 -2.55
CA PRO A 103 -20.15 -14.16 -1.78
C PRO A 103 -21.67 -14.01 -1.72
N ASP A 104 -22.29 -12.94 -2.22
CA ASP A 104 -23.74 -12.75 -2.12
C ASP A 104 -24.39 -12.53 -3.50
N ALA A 105 -24.71 -13.63 -4.19
CA ALA A 105 -25.64 -13.67 -5.32
C ALA A 105 -26.47 -14.96 -5.27
#